data_AF-A0A8R7U533-F1
#
_entry.id   AF-A0A8R7U533-F1
#
_cell.length_a   1.000
_cell.length_b   1.000
_cell.length_c   1.000
_cell.angle_alpha   90.00
_cell.angle_beta   90.00
_cell.angle_gamma   90.00
#
_symmetry.space_group_name_H-M   'P 1'
#
loop_
_entity.id
_entity.type
_entity.pdbx_description
1 polymer ?
#
loop_
_entity_poly.entity_id
_entity_poly.type
_entity_poly.pdbx_seq_one_letter_code
_entity_poly.pdbx_strand_id
1 'polypeptide(L)'
;KKWTGKICPKIRKKLEKNAELSGNCFPRDAGNGIYHVQSGPNSYIVDIIGRTCDCKSWGLSGILCPHAIAVCRAERIDPEELVHKCYTIETYLKAYGHNIMPLRDRTHWDKLNGMYIHPPLFTKVMGRPATKRRK
;
A
#
# COMPACT_ATOMS: atom_id res chain seq x y z
N LYS A 1 -4.20 6.89 -23.43
CA LYS A 1 -3.94 5.45 -23.17
C LYS A 1 -5.15 4.86 -22.44
N LYS A 2 -5.87 3.90 -23.03
CA LYS A 2 -6.94 3.18 -22.32
C LYS A 2 -6.29 2.22 -21.32
N TRP A 3 -6.67 2.29 -20.04
CA TRP A 3 -6.21 1.31 -19.05
C TRP A 3 -7.03 0.03 -19.22
N THR A 4 -6.37 -1.12 -19.27
CA THR A 4 -7.00 -2.44 -19.48
C THR A 4 -6.92 -3.28 -18.20
N GLY A 5 -8.04 -3.88 -17.78
CA GLY A 5 -8.16 -4.79 -16.63
C GLY A 5 -8.78 -4.18 -15.36
N LYS A 6 -8.68 -4.87 -14.21
CA LYS A 6 -9.38 -4.48 -12.96
C LYS A 6 -8.62 -3.43 -12.12
N ILE A 7 -7.28 -3.54 -12.07
CA ILE A 7 -6.42 -2.71 -11.20
C ILE A 7 -5.60 -1.66 -11.97
N CYS A 8 -5.18 -0.60 -11.27
CA CYS A 8 -4.35 0.47 -11.83
C CYS A 8 -3.00 -0.07 -12.37
N PRO A 9 -2.50 0.43 -13.52
CA PRO A 9 -1.29 -0.11 -14.16
C PRO A 9 -0.03 -0.12 -13.28
N LYS A 10 0.16 0.89 -12.43
CA LYS A 10 1.30 0.93 -11.49
C LYS A 10 1.24 -0.18 -10.44
N ILE A 11 0.03 -0.53 -10.01
CA ILE A 11 -0.21 -1.56 -8.99
C ILE A 11 -0.01 -2.94 -9.60
N ARG A 12 -0.50 -3.15 -10.83
CA ARG A 12 -0.21 -4.38 -11.58
C ARG A 12 1.29 -4.64 -11.71
N LYS A 13 2.08 -3.66 -12.14
CA LYS A 13 3.54 -3.79 -12.24
C LYS A 13 4.20 -4.16 -10.90
N LYS A 14 3.70 -3.62 -9.79
CA LYS A 14 4.20 -3.95 -8.45
C LYS A 14 3.83 -5.37 -8.04
N LEU A 15 2.62 -5.81 -8.39
CA LEU A 15 2.15 -7.17 -8.16
C LEU A 15 2.94 -8.19 -8.97
N GLU A 16 3.22 -7.92 -10.24
CA GLU A 16 4.07 -8.74 -11.12
C GLU A 16 5.47 -8.93 -10.53
N LYS A 17 6.11 -7.84 -10.09
CA LYS A 17 7.42 -7.92 -9.42
C LYS A 17 7.36 -8.76 -8.14
N ASN A 18 6.32 -8.62 -7.33
CA ASN A 18 6.16 -9.44 -6.14
C ASN A 18 5.90 -10.91 -6.50
N ALA A 19 5.24 -11.17 -7.64
CA ALA A 19 5.00 -12.51 -8.15
C ALA A 19 6.30 -13.18 -8.63
N GLU A 20 7.22 -12.44 -9.24
CA GLU A 20 8.58 -12.94 -9.54
C GLU A 20 9.30 -13.36 -8.26
N LEU A 21 9.31 -12.49 -7.24
CA LEU A 21 9.96 -12.76 -5.95
C LEU A 21 9.32 -13.92 -5.18
N SER A 22 8.02 -14.17 -5.40
CA SER A 22 7.29 -15.26 -4.75
C SER A 22 7.77 -16.65 -5.18
N GLY A 23 8.56 -16.76 -6.26
CA GLY A 23 9.15 -18.04 -6.70
C GLY A 23 10.05 -18.70 -5.66
N ASN A 24 10.59 -17.93 -4.70
CA ASN A 24 11.44 -18.43 -3.61
C ASN A 24 10.67 -18.58 -2.28
N CYS A 25 9.34 -18.56 -2.32
CA CYS A 25 8.47 -18.66 -1.16
C CYS A 25 7.71 -20.00 -1.21
N PHE A 26 7.83 -20.80 -0.15
CA PHE A 26 7.26 -22.14 -0.08
C PHE A 26 6.18 -22.17 1.01
N PRO A 27 4.89 -22.09 0.62
CA PRO A 27 3.78 -22.14 1.57
C PRO A 27 3.51 -23.57 2.04
N ARG A 28 3.16 -23.71 3.32
CA ARG A 28 2.58 -24.91 3.92
C ARG A 28 1.29 -24.53 4.62
N ASP A 29 0.22 -25.25 4.30
CA ASP A 29 -1.08 -25.05 4.93
C ASP A 29 -1.04 -25.43 6.42
N ALA A 30 -1.54 -24.54 7.26
CA ALA A 30 -1.71 -24.75 8.70
C ALA A 30 -3.19 -24.87 9.11
N GLY A 31 -4.11 -24.83 8.14
CA GLY A 31 -5.55 -24.86 8.32
C GLY A 31 -6.17 -23.47 8.48
N ASN A 32 -7.50 -23.38 8.29
CA ASN A 32 -8.29 -22.17 8.48
C ASN A 32 -7.83 -20.95 7.66
N GLY A 33 -7.21 -21.17 6.50
CA GLY A 33 -6.68 -20.09 5.65
C GLY A 33 -5.37 -19.49 6.17
N ILE A 34 -4.71 -20.13 7.14
CA ILE A 34 -3.43 -19.73 7.68
C ILE A 34 -2.33 -20.60 7.07
N TYR A 35 -1.25 -19.94 6.65
CA TYR A 35 -0.11 -20.59 5.99
C TYR A 35 1.19 -20.23 6.67
N HIS A 36 2.04 -21.23 6.85
CA HIS A 36 3.45 -21.03 7.18
C HIS A 36 4.25 -20.97 5.88
N VAL A 37 4.87 -19.83 5.59
CA VAL A 37 5.61 -19.60 4.35
C VAL A 37 7.10 -19.51 4.65
N GLN A 38 7.88 -20.45 4.12
CA GLN A 38 9.34 -20.37 4.16
C GLN A 38 9.84 -19.48 3.02
N SER A 39 10.66 -18.47 3.32
CA SER A 39 11.26 -17.58 2.32
C SER A 39 12.73 -17.34 2.67
N GLY A 40 13.62 -18.11 2.02
CA GLY A 40 15.04 -18.11 2.35
C GLY A 40 15.28 -18.58 3.81
N PRO A 41 16.05 -17.85 4.62
CA PRO A 41 16.32 -18.22 6.01
C PRO A 41 15.15 -17.93 6.96
N ASN A 42 14.19 -17.11 6.54
CA ASN A 42 13.10 -16.63 7.38
C ASN A 42 11.79 -17.38 7.07
N SER A 43 10.87 -17.34 8.03
CA SER A 43 9.50 -17.81 7.83
C SER A 43 8.50 -16.75 8.24
N TYR A 44 7.32 -16.78 7.61
CA TYR A 44 6.25 -15.82 7.80
C TYR A 44 4.91 -16.54 7.89
N ILE A 45 4.02 -16.03 8.72
CA ILE A 45 2.62 -16.45 8.72
C ILE A 45 1.85 -15.56 7.75
N VAL A 46 1.01 -16.18 6.94
CA VAL A 46 0.06 -15.52 6.04
C VAL A 46 -1.34 -15.97 6.41
N ASP A 47 -2.22 -15.02 6.69
CA ASP A 47 -3.65 -15.27 6.83
C ASP A 47 -4.34 -14.71 5.59
N ILE A 48 -4.82 -15.61 4.73
CA ILE A 48 -5.45 -15.24 3.46
C ILE A 48 -6.85 -14.66 3.65
N ILE A 49 -7.56 -15.10 4.70
CA ILE A 49 -8.93 -14.66 5.01
C ILE A 49 -8.88 -13.27 5.63
N GLY A 50 -8.01 -13.09 6.64
CA GLY A 50 -7.74 -11.80 7.27
C GLY A 50 -6.98 -10.82 6.38
N ARG A 51 -6.45 -11.29 5.24
CA ARG A 51 -5.64 -10.53 4.27
C ARG A 51 -4.40 -9.90 4.90
N THR A 52 -3.71 -10.67 5.74
CA THR A 52 -2.52 -10.22 6.46
C THR A 52 -1.32 -11.12 6.23
N CYS A 53 -0.14 -10.57 6.47
CA CYS A 53 1.11 -11.31 6.47
C CYS A 53 2.02 -10.68 7.52
N ASP A 54 2.80 -11.51 8.23
CA ASP A 54 3.76 -11.08 9.25
C ASP A 54 4.82 -10.10 8.75
N CYS A 55 5.09 -10.09 7.44
CA CYS A 55 5.97 -9.09 6.84
C CYS A 55 5.36 -7.67 6.83
N LYS A 56 4.10 -7.53 7.24
CA LYS A 56 3.28 -6.30 7.35
C LYS A 56 3.03 -5.55 6.05
N SER A 57 3.73 -5.90 4.97
CA SER A 57 3.64 -5.19 3.70
C SER A 57 2.24 -5.23 3.10
N TRP A 58 1.54 -6.37 3.22
CA TRP A 58 0.18 -6.49 2.70
C TRP A 58 -0.81 -5.65 3.51
N GLY A 59 -0.79 -5.72 4.84
CA GLY A 59 -1.65 -4.89 5.69
C GLY A 59 -1.39 -3.39 5.55
N LEU A 60 -0.13 -2.97 5.39
CA LEU A 60 0.23 -1.56 5.25
C LEU A 60 -0.11 -0.98 3.88
N SER A 61 0.11 -1.74 2.82
CA SER A 61 -0.02 -1.23 1.45
C SER A 61 -1.30 -1.65 0.76
N GLY A 62 -2.03 -2.66 1.25
CA GLY A 62 -3.15 -3.27 0.55
C GLY A 62 -2.76 -4.03 -0.74
N ILE A 63 -1.47 -4.20 -1.01
CA ILE A 63 -0.92 -4.92 -2.16
C ILE A 63 -0.25 -6.18 -1.64
N LEU A 64 -0.50 -7.33 -2.28
CA LEU A 64 0.03 -8.60 -1.81
C LEU A 64 1.56 -8.59 -1.83
N CYS A 65 2.16 -9.11 -0.76
CA CYS A 65 3.59 -9.36 -0.68
C CYS A 65 3.96 -10.68 -1.38
N PRO A 66 5.26 -10.96 -1.63
CA PRO A 66 5.69 -12.22 -2.24
C PRO A 66 5.17 -13.47 -1.51
N HIS A 67 5.13 -13.45 -0.18
CA HIS A 67 4.63 -14.56 0.63
C HIS A 67 3.14 -14.83 0.38
N ALA A 68 2.32 -13.77 0.37
CA ALA A 68 0.89 -13.88 0.11
C ALA A 68 0.61 -14.37 -1.32
N ILE A 69 1.40 -13.92 -2.31
CA ILE A 69 1.27 -14.39 -3.70
C ILE A 69 1.62 -15.88 -3.81
N ALA A 70 2.62 -16.36 -3.07
CA ALA A 70 2.95 -17.78 -3.04
C ALA A 70 1.79 -18.63 -2.51
N VAL A 71 1.11 -18.17 -1.45
CA VAL A 71 -0.11 -18.80 -0.94
C VAL A 71 -1.23 -18.75 -1.98
N CYS A 72 -1.44 -17.61 -2.65
CA CYS A 72 -2.45 -17.51 -3.72
C CYS A 72 -2.20 -18.51 -4.85
N ARG A 73 -0.92 -18.76 -5.21
CA ARG A 73 -0.54 -19.78 -6.20
C ARG A 73 -0.86 -21.19 -5.74
N ALA A 74 -0.64 -21.51 -4.46
CA ALA A 74 -0.99 -22.80 -3.89
C ALA A 74 -2.51 -23.05 -3.93
N GLU A 75 -3.28 -22.02 -3.57
CA GLU A 75 -4.75 -22.07 -3.53
C GLU A 75 -5.44 -21.80 -4.87
N ARG A 76 -4.67 -21.54 -5.95
CA ARG A 76 -5.18 -21.17 -7.29
C ARG A 76 -6.10 -19.95 -7.27
N ILE A 77 -5.84 -19.00 -6.37
CA ILE A 77 -6.54 -17.72 -6.29
C ILE A 77 -5.80 -16.70 -7.14
N ASP A 78 -6.54 -15.90 -7.92
CA ASP A 78 -5.95 -14.78 -8.66
C ASP A 78 -5.48 -13.69 -7.67
N PRO A 79 -4.17 -13.36 -7.64
CA PRO A 79 -3.65 -12.32 -6.76
C PRO A 79 -4.31 -10.95 -6.98
N GLU A 80 -4.81 -10.62 -8.18
CA GLU A 80 -5.47 -9.34 -8.44
C GLU A 80 -6.78 -9.19 -7.64
N GLU A 81 -7.46 -10.28 -7.26
CA GLU A 81 -8.72 -10.25 -6.51
C GLU A 81 -8.54 -9.91 -5.03
N LEU A 82 -7.35 -10.17 -4.51
CA LEU A 82 -6.99 -9.90 -3.12
C LEU A 82 -6.34 -8.51 -2.92
N VAL A 83 -6.02 -7.80 -4.02
CA VAL A 83 -5.57 -6.41 -3.96
C VAL A 83 -6.69 -5.52 -3.40
N HIS A 84 -6.32 -4.55 -2.56
CA HIS A 84 -7.29 -3.66 -1.95
C HIS A 84 -8.06 -2.84 -3.00
N LYS A 85 -9.38 -2.66 -2.77
CA LYS A 85 -10.30 -2.04 -3.72
C LYS A 85 -9.91 -0.61 -4.13
N CYS A 86 -9.20 0.12 -3.28
CA CYS A 86 -8.73 1.49 -3.57
C CYS A 86 -7.77 1.58 -4.78
N TYR A 87 -7.24 0.45 -5.25
CA TYR A 87 -6.38 0.38 -6.41
C TYR A 87 -7.09 -0.04 -7.70
N THR A 88 -8.40 -0.26 -7.64
CA THR A 88 -9.19 -0.57 -8.84
C THR A 88 -9.29 0.65 -9.75
N ILE A 89 -9.35 0.43 -11.05
CA ILE A 89 -9.54 1.50 -12.04
C ILE A 89 -10.84 2.25 -11.77
N GLU A 90 -11.90 1.53 -11.40
CA GLU A 90 -13.19 2.10 -11.04
C GLU A 90 -13.06 3.12 -9.90
N THR A 91 -12.40 2.74 -8.78
CA THR A 91 -12.20 3.68 -7.66
C THR A 91 -11.35 4.89 -8.05
N TYR A 92 -10.33 4.70 -8.89
CA TYR A 92 -9.52 5.80 -9.40
C TYR A 92 -10.35 6.77 -10.24
N LEU A 93 -11.12 6.26 -11.20
CA LEU A 93 -11.99 7.09 -12.05
C LEU A 93 -13.08 7.79 -11.22
N LYS A 94 -13.61 7.14 -10.18
CA LYS A 94 -14.57 7.76 -9.26
C LYS A 94 -13.93 8.87 -8.43
N ALA A 95 -12.70 8.67 -7.95
CA ALA A 95 -11.97 9.66 -7.15
C ALA A 95 -11.58 10.91 -7.95
N TYR A 96 -11.20 10.73 -9.21
CA TYR A 96 -10.71 11.82 -10.09
C TYR A 96 -11.69 12.20 -11.21
N GLY A 97 -12.92 11.70 -11.17
CA GLY A 97 -13.92 11.96 -12.21
C GLY A 97 -14.57 13.33 -12.10
N HIS A 98 -14.49 13.96 -10.94
CA HIS A 98 -15.02 15.31 -10.71
C HIS A 98 -13.94 16.37 -10.96
N ASN A 99 -14.34 17.48 -11.58
CA ASN A 99 -13.48 18.63 -11.74
C ASN A 99 -13.31 19.36 -10.41
N ILE A 100 -12.07 19.72 -10.10
CA ILE A 100 -11.79 20.73 -9.07
C ILE A 100 -12.20 22.06 -9.67
N MET A 101 -13.29 22.63 -9.17
CA MET A 101 -13.77 23.93 -9.63
C MET A 101 -12.74 25.01 -9.27
N PRO A 102 -12.46 25.97 -10.19
CA PRO A 102 -11.57 27.06 -9.89
C PRO A 102 -12.13 27.87 -8.71
N LEU A 103 -11.23 28.22 -7.79
CA LEU A 103 -11.55 29.17 -6.72
C LEU A 103 -11.62 30.57 -7.32
N ARG A 104 -12.63 31.34 -6.90
CA ARG A 104 -12.65 32.79 -7.15
C ARG A 104 -11.51 33.45 -6.40
N ASP A 105 -11.25 34.72 -6.69
CA ASP A 105 -10.31 35.51 -5.90
C ASP A 105 -10.66 35.45 -4.41
N ARG A 106 -9.64 35.54 -3.55
CA ARG A 106 -9.77 35.44 -2.10
C ARG A 106 -10.76 36.46 -1.51
N THR A 107 -10.94 37.61 -2.18
CA THR A 107 -11.92 38.64 -1.80
C THR A 107 -13.37 38.12 -1.81
N HIS A 108 -13.67 37.11 -2.61
CA HIS A 108 -15.00 36.51 -2.73
C HIS A 108 -15.21 35.26 -1.88
N TRP A 109 -14.21 34.85 -1.08
CA TRP A 109 -14.34 33.66 -0.24
C TRP A 109 -15.23 33.97 0.96
N ASP A 110 -16.15 33.05 1.26
CA ASP A 110 -16.95 33.13 2.47
C ASP A 110 -16.04 33.08 3.69
N LYS A 111 -16.15 34.10 4.55
CA LYS A 111 -15.43 34.15 5.82
C LYS A 111 -16.09 33.17 6.77
N LEU A 112 -15.52 31.97 6.87
CA LEU A 112 -15.90 31.00 7.87
C LEU A 112 -15.44 31.50 9.25
N ASN A 113 -16.38 31.62 10.20
CA ASN A 113 -16.07 31.86 11.63
C ASN A 113 -15.53 30.58 12.29
N GLY A 114 -14.49 29.99 11.68
CA GLY A 114 -13.80 28.81 12.20
C GLY A 114 -12.81 29.18 13.30
N MET A 115 -12.35 28.16 14.02
CA MET A 115 -11.26 28.32 14.97
C MET A 115 -10.00 28.78 14.24
N TYR A 116 -9.28 29.74 14.84
CA TYR A 116 -7.99 30.17 14.32
C TYR A 116 -6.98 29.04 14.46
N ILE A 117 -6.52 28.50 13.32
CA ILE A 117 -5.47 27.48 13.30
C ILE A 117 -4.14 28.20 13.51
N HIS A 118 -3.60 28.11 14.73
CA HIS A 118 -2.27 28.61 15.00
C HIS A 118 -1.24 27.83 14.17
N PRO A 119 -0.19 28.49 13.65
CA PRO A 119 0.92 27.77 13.05
C PRO A 119 1.51 26.80 14.08
N PRO A 120 2.10 25.67 13.64
CA PRO A 120 2.77 24.78 14.55
C PRO A 120 3.84 25.56 15.33
N LEU A 121 3.90 25.34 16.65
CA LEU A 121 4.91 25.96 17.49
C LEU A 121 6.29 25.56 16.96
N PHE A 122 7.01 26.53 16.40
CA PHE A 122 8.37 26.31 15.95
C PHE A 122 9.29 26.20 17.16
N THR A 123 9.55 24.98 17.62
CA THR A 123 10.65 24.72 18.54
C THR A 123 11.92 24.52 17.72
N LYS A 124 12.95 25.32 17.99
CA LYS A 124 14.28 25.10 17.41
C LYS A 124 14.80 23.75 17.89
N VAL A 125 14.63 22.71 17.07
CA VAL A 125 15.26 21.42 17.34
C VAL A 125 16.75 21.66 17.19
N MET A 126 17.54 21.46 18.26
CA MET A 126 18.99 21.43 18.12
C MET A 126 19.29 20.36 17.08
N GLY A 127 19.76 20.79 15.90
CA GLY A 127 20.05 19.88 14.80
C GLY A 127 21.01 18.79 15.25
N ARG A 128 21.09 17.71 14.46
CA ARG A 128 22.03 16.61 14.71
C ARG A 128 23.43 17.19 15.01
N PRO A 129 24.05 16.88 16.16
CA PRO A 129 25.39 17.35 16.47
C PRO A 129 26.33 17.01 15.31
N ALA A 130 27.15 17.98 14.91
CA ALA A 130 28.14 17.74 13.87
C ALA A 130 29.04 16.57 14.29
N THR A 131 29.03 15.48 13.53
CA THR A 131 30.04 14.43 13.68
C THR A 131 31.41 15.06 13.44
N LYS A 132 32.27 15.08 14.47
CA LYS A 132 33.68 15.45 14.33
C LYS A 132 34.28 14.54 13.25
N ARG A 133 34.52 15.06 12.04
CA ARG A 133 35.42 14.39 11.10
C ARG A 133 36.81 14.49 11.71
N ARG A 134 37.37 13.37 12.19
CA ARG A 134 38.81 13.28 12.48
C ARG A 134 39.54 13.50 11.16
N LYS A 135 40.45 14.47 11.12
CA LYS A 135 41.49 14.54 10.09
C LYS A 135 42.54 13.47 10.36
#